data_AF-A0A958BAN5-F1
#
_entry.id   AF-A0A958BAN5-F1
#
_cell.length_a   1.000
_cell.length_b   1.000
_cell.length_c   1.000
_cell.angle_alpha   90.00
_cell.angle_beta   90.00
_cell.angle_gamma   90.00
#
_symmetry.space_group_name_H-M   'P 1'
#
loop_
_entity.id
_entity.type
_entity.pdbx_description
1 polymer ?
#
loop_
_entity_poly.entity_id
_entity_poly.type
_entity_poly.pdbx_seq_one_letter_code
_entity_poly.pdbx_strand_id
1 'polypeptide(L)'
;PDLYAATGIQSGVPYGVAHNIPTGLALIKMGGSTSADRLTSAPGDKSKVRVVPTIVFHGDEDSMVNPCNGDSIIGQWMQVRAEKEKRPKPKVTVHRGQVPGGHSYTRSVYQEDGEAPIMEQWLVHGAGHAWSGGNPNIAWTDGKGPDASREMLRFFFEHPHPKG
;
A
#
# COMPACT_ATOMS: atom_id res chain seq x y z
N PRO A 1 7.04 -3.06 14.37
CA PRO A 1 6.23 -1.88 13.99
C PRO A 1 6.74 -0.58 14.62
N ASP A 2 7.32 -0.65 15.82
CA ASP A 2 7.78 0.50 16.61
C ASP A 2 8.92 1.31 15.99
N LEU A 3 9.58 0.80 14.94
CA LEU A 3 10.70 1.48 14.26
C LEU A 3 10.25 2.33 13.06
N TYR A 4 9.11 2.00 12.44
CA TYR A 4 8.70 2.57 11.17
C TYR A 4 7.52 3.54 11.35
N ALA A 5 7.70 4.78 10.91
CA ALA A 5 6.64 5.79 10.99
C ALA A 5 5.61 5.65 9.85
N ALA A 6 6.05 5.22 8.67
CA ALA A 6 5.22 4.96 7.50
C ALA A 6 5.89 3.94 6.57
N THR A 7 5.12 3.38 5.64
CA THR A 7 5.59 2.42 4.63
C THR A 7 5.10 2.82 3.23
N GLY A 8 5.95 2.60 2.23
CA GLY A 8 5.61 2.72 0.82
C GLY A 8 5.75 1.36 0.15
N ILE A 9 4.76 0.98 -0.65
CA ILE A 9 4.71 -0.31 -1.34
C ILE A 9 4.39 -0.05 -2.81
N GLN A 10 5.07 -0.76 -3.70
CA GLN A 10 4.69 -0.82 -5.11
C GLN A 10 4.71 -2.25 -5.60
N SER A 11 3.62 -2.66 -6.26
CA SER A 11 3.42 -4.03 -6.74
C SER A 11 3.76 -5.08 -5.67
N GLY A 12 3.28 -4.86 -4.44
CA GLY A 12 3.60 -5.69 -3.28
C GLY A 12 2.48 -6.65 -2.90
N VAL A 13 2.69 -7.38 -1.80
CA VAL A 13 1.70 -8.27 -1.17
C VAL A 13 1.51 -7.88 0.30
N PRO A 14 0.41 -8.30 0.95
CA PRO A 14 0.18 -8.02 2.37
C PRO A 14 1.31 -8.53 3.27
N TYR A 15 1.47 -7.93 4.45
CA TYR A 15 2.51 -8.33 5.39
C TYR A 15 2.27 -9.75 5.94
N GLY A 16 3.35 -10.53 6.06
CA GLY A 16 3.35 -11.78 6.82
C GLY A 16 2.59 -12.93 6.18
N VAL A 17 2.23 -12.86 4.90
CA VAL A 17 1.41 -13.88 4.21
C VAL A 17 2.19 -15.00 3.52
N ALA A 18 3.45 -14.74 3.13
CA ALA A 18 4.29 -15.72 2.46
C ALA A 18 5.14 -16.48 3.48
N HIS A 19 4.79 -17.72 3.77
CA HIS A 19 5.48 -18.55 4.77
C HIS A 19 6.34 -19.66 4.14
N ASN A 20 6.15 -19.91 2.85
CA ASN A 20 6.95 -20.79 2.01
C ASN A 20 6.80 -20.36 0.55
N ILE A 21 7.72 -20.80 -0.31
CA ILE A 21 7.76 -20.40 -1.73
C ILE A 21 6.44 -20.70 -2.46
N PRO A 22 5.81 -21.88 -2.33
CA PRO A 22 4.55 -22.16 -3.02
C PRO A 22 3.40 -21.24 -2.61
N THR A 23 3.23 -20.99 -1.31
CA THR A 23 2.19 -20.07 -0.81
C THR A 23 2.47 -18.63 -1.22
N GLY A 24 3.73 -18.20 -1.16
CA GLY A 24 4.16 -16.88 -1.63
C GLY A 24 3.84 -16.64 -3.11
N LEU A 25 4.15 -17.60 -3.98
CA LEU A 25 3.84 -17.52 -5.41
C LEU A 25 2.33 -17.50 -5.69
N ALA A 26 1.54 -18.27 -4.94
CA ALA A 26 0.09 -18.27 -5.06
C ALA A 26 -0.52 -16.90 -4.67
N LEU A 27 -0.02 -16.29 -3.60
CA LEU A 27 -0.47 -14.98 -3.11
C LEU A 27 -0.10 -13.85 -4.08
N ILE A 28 1.12 -13.90 -4.61
CA ILE A 28 1.56 -12.98 -5.66
C ILE A 28 0.59 -13.00 -6.85
N LYS A 29 0.09 -14.18 -7.25
CA LYS A 29 -0.76 -14.34 -8.46
C LYS A 29 -2.26 -14.15 -8.24
N MET A 30 -2.77 -14.49 -7.07
CA MET A 30 -4.22 -14.57 -6.82
C MET A 30 -4.72 -13.57 -5.78
N GLY A 31 -3.81 -12.87 -5.10
CA GLY A 31 -4.14 -12.12 -3.90
C GLY A 31 -4.28 -13.01 -2.67
N GLY A 32 -4.18 -12.38 -1.50
CA GLY A 32 -4.43 -13.05 -0.22
C GLY A 32 -5.61 -12.45 0.52
N SER A 33 -6.50 -13.29 1.04
CA SER A 33 -7.35 -12.88 2.16
C SER A 33 -6.50 -12.91 3.42
N THR A 34 -6.27 -11.75 4.02
CA THR A 34 -5.59 -11.66 5.31
C THR A 34 -6.61 -11.51 6.41
N SER A 35 -6.59 -12.42 7.39
CA SER A 35 -7.15 -12.15 8.71
C SER A 35 -6.12 -11.41 9.57
N ALA A 36 -6.55 -10.49 10.42
CA ALA A 36 -5.70 -9.77 11.37
C ALA A 36 -5.04 -10.73 12.37
N ASP A 37 -5.64 -11.89 12.61
CA ASP A 37 -5.02 -12.99 13.34
C ASP A 37 -3.64 -13.36 12.77
N ARG A 38 -3.44 -13.28 11.45
CA ARG A 38 -2.15 -13.58 10.82
C ARG A 38 -1.09 -12.49 11.06
N LEU A 39 -1.47 -11.21 11.20
CA LEU A 39 -0.53 -10.18 11.68
C LEU A 39 -0.06 -10.44 13.11
N THR A 40 -0.93 -11.01 13.94
CA THR A 40 -0.58 -11.37 15.33
C THR A 40 0.14 -12.70 15.48
N SER A 41 0.31 -13.43 14.38
CA SER A 41 1.05 -14.69 14.32
C SER A 41 2.56 -14.48 14.12
N ALA A 42 2.96 -13.27 13.70
CA ALA A 42 4.35 -12.89 13.58
C ALA A 42 5.05 -12.87 14.96
N PRO A 43 6.32 -13.31 15.08
CA PRO A 43 7.08 -13.21 16.31
C PRO A 43 7.17 -11.74 16.78
N GLY A 44 6.76 -11.47 18.02
CA GLY A 44 6.82 -10.12 18.60
C GLY A 44 5.79 -9.88 19.69
N ASP A 45 5.91 -8.73 20.36
CA ASP A 45 4.95 -8.29 21.37
C ASP A 45 3.63 -7.86 20.70
N LYS A 46 2.60 -8.70 20.86
CA LYS A 46 1.29 -8.50 20.26
C LYS A 46 0.55 -7.27 20.79
N SER A 47 0.96 -6.75 21.95
CA SER A 47 0.40 -5.50 22.51
C SER A 47 0.84 -4.26 21.74
N LYS A 48 1.85 -4.38 20.87
CA LYS A 48 2.44 -3.27 20.10
C LYS A 48 2.03 -3.26 18.62
N VAL A 49 1.12 -4.13 18.21
CA VAL A 49 0.60 -4.12 16.84
C VAL A 49 -0.30 -2.89 16.67
N ARG A 50 0.20 -1.90 15.94
CA ARG A 50 -0.53 -0.69 15.52
C ARG A 50 -0.58 -0.61 14.00
N VAL A 51 -1.48 0.22 13.48
CA VAL A 51 -1.44 0.63 12.09
C VAL A 51 -0.18 1.44 11.83
N VAL A 52 0.54 1.07 10.78
CA VAL A 52 1.62 1.87 10.21
C VAL A 52 1.05 2.56 8.97
N PRO A 53 1.03 3.90 8.92
CA PRO A 53 0.58 4.63 7.73
C PRO A 53 1.22 4.06 6.46
N THR A 54 0.38 3.76 5.45
CA THR A 54 0.83 3.01 4.26
C THR A 54 0.35 3.65 2.97
N ILE A 55 1.27 3.89 2.04
CA ILE A 55 0.97 4.27 0.66
C ILE A 55 1.30 3.11 -0.29
N VAL A 56 0.37 2.74 -1.17
CA VAL A 56 0.47 1.60 -2.08
C VAL A 56 0.26 2.05 -3.52
N PHE A 57 1.16 1.64 -4.42
CA PHE A 57 1.02 1.79 -5.87
C PHE A 57 0.89 0.43 -6.54
N HIS A 58 -0.02 0.32 -7.51
CA HIS A 58 -0.15 -0.86 -8.35
C HIS A 58 -0.61 -0.47 -9.75
N GLY A 59 -0.05 -1.09 -10.78
CA GLY A 59 -0.58 -1.02 -12.14
C GLY A 59 -1.71 -2.04 -12.34
N ASP A 60 -2.84 -1.67 -12.96
CA ASP A 60 -3.96 -2.60 -13.14
C ASP A 60 -3.74 -3.68 -14.22
N GLU A 61 -2.66 -3.57 -15.01
CA GLU A 61 -2.20 -4.58 -15.97
C GLU A 61 -0.95 -5.34 -15.46
N ASP A 62 -0.64 -5.27 -14.17
CA ASP A 62 0.45 -6.03 -13.55
C ASP A 62 0.15 -7.54 -13.58
N SER A 63 0.79 -8.24 -14.51
CA SER A 63 0.68 -9.70 -14.68
C SER A 63 1.66 -10.50 -13.82
N MET A 64 2.59 -9.83 -13.12
CA MET A 64 3.57 -10.47 -12.24
C MET A 64 3.05 -10.56 -10.81
N VAL A 65 2.50 -9.45 -10.30
CA VAL A 65 1.87 -9.36 -8.98
C VAL A 65 0.46 -8.83 -9.17
N ASN A 66 -0.54 -9.61 -8.77
CA ASN A 66 -1.93 -9.28 -9.02
C ASN A 66 -2.32 -7.97 -8.32
N PRO A 67 -2.98 -7.02 -9.02
CA PRO A 67 -3.41 -5.73 -8.47
C PRO A 67 -4.33 -5.84 -7.25
N CYS A 68 -5.06 -6.96 -7.11
CA CYS A 68 -5.90 -7.21 -5.93
C CYS A 68 -5.08 -7.26 -4.63
N ASN A 69 -3.76 -7.50 -4.70
CA ASN A 69 -2.90 -7.40 -3.53
C ASN A 69 -2.86 -5.99 -2.93
N GLY A 70 -3.03 -4.94 -3.75
CA GLY A 70 -3.20 -3.58 -3.25
C GLY A 70 -4.41 -3.46 -2.33
N ASP A 71 -5.55 -4.02 -2.75
CA ASP A 71 -6.77 -4.06 -1.92
C ASP A 71 -6.56 -4.88 -0.66
N SER A 72 -5.88 -6.03 -0.76
CA SER A 72 -5.55 -6.87 0.38
C SER A 72 -4.64 -6.17 1.40
N ILE A 73 -3.68 -5.35 0.97
CA ILE A 73 -2.81 -4.55 1.86
C ILE A 73 -3.66 -3.53 2.63
N ILE A 74 -4.55 -2.81 1.94
CA ILE A 74 -5.45 -1.85 2.58
C ILE A 74 -6.39 -2.57 3.56
N GLY A 75 -6.99 -3.69 3.14
CA GLY A 75 -7.88 -4.51 3.96
C GLY A 75 -7.19 -5.04 5.22
N GLN A 76 -5.94 -5.46 5.10
CA GLN A 76 -5.12 -5.91 6.23
C GLN A 76 -5.00 -4.82 7.30
N TRP A 77 -4.67 -3.59 6.91
CA TRP A 77 -4.54 -2.47 7.86
C TRP A 77 -5.89 -1.99 8.40
N MET A 78 -6.95 -2.01 7.59
CA MET A 78 -8.33 -1.77 8.06
C MET A 78 -8.71 -2.71 9.20
N GLN A 79 -8.33 -3.98 9.10
CA GLN A 79 -8.65 -4.98 10.11
C GLN A 79 -7.87 -4.76 11.41
N VAL A 80 -6.57 -4.42 11.33
CA VAL A 80 -5.78 -4.02 12.52
C VAL A 80 -6.44 -2.85 13.25
N ARG A 81 -6.89 -1.86 12.49
CA ARG A 81 -7.55 -0.65 13.03
C ARG A 81 -8.84 -0.98 13.77
N ALA A 82 -9.67 -1.83 13.18
CA ALA A 82 -10.95 -2.22 13.77
C ALA A 82 -10.75 -3.09 15.03
N GLU A 83 -9.86 -4.08 14.97
CA GLU A 83 -9.76 -5.12 16.02
C GLU A 83 -8.78 -4.77 17.14
N LYS A 84 -7.66 -4.12 16.82
CA LYS A 84 -6.61 -3.80 17.79
C LYS A 84 -6.73 -2.39 18.33
N GLU A 85 -6.89 -1.41 17.45
CA GLU A 85 -7.00 -0.01 17.86
C GLU A 85 -8.43 0.37 18.27
N LYS A 86 -9.43 -0.45 17.93
CA LYS A 86 -10.86 -0.19 18.16
C LYS A 86 -11.29 1.18 17.63
N ARG A 87 -10.68 1.63 16.53
CA ARG A 87 -10.98 2.90 15.86
C ARG A 87 -12.06 2.71 14.78
N PRO A 88 -12.87 3.72 14.50
CA PRO A 88 -13.85 3.67 13.41
C PRO A 88 -13.17 3.51 12.04
N LYS A 89 -13.96 3.08 11.05
CA LYS A 89 -13.50 3.07 9.65
C LYS A 89 -13.22 4.51 9.21
N PRO A 90 -12.05 4.80 8.60
CA PRO A 90 -11.75 6.13 8.09
C PRO A 90 -12.66 6.48 6.91
N LYS A 91 -12.81 7.78 6.66
CA LYS A 91 -13.45 8.28 5.44
C LYS A 91 -12.56 7.98 4.24
N VAL A 92 -13.17 7.59 3.13
CA VAL A 92 -12.47 7.36 1.87
C VAL A 92 -12.82 8.48 0.89
N THR A 93 -11.80 9.16 0.39
CA THR A 93 -11.94 10.13 -0.70
C THR A 93 -11.23 9.58 -1.94
N VAL A 94 -11.95 9.53 -3.06
CA VAL A 94 -11.42 9.01 -4.32
C VAL A 94 -11.12 10.17 -5.27
N HIS A 95 -9.88 10.24 -5.73
CA HIS A 95 -9.42 11.18 -6.75
C HIS A 95 -9.08 10.41 -8.02
N ARG A 96 -9.52 10.93 -9.16
CA ARG A 96 -9.12 10.43 -10.48
C ARG A 96 -8.27 11.48 -11.16
N GLY A 97 -7.18 11.05 -11.76
CA GLY A 97 -6.24 11.93 -12.42
C GLY A 97 -5.63 11.31 -13.66
N GLN A 98 -4.84 12.12 -14.36
CA GLN A 98 -4.20 11.77 -15.62
C GLN A 98 -2.84 12.45 -15.67
N VAL A 99 -1.77 11.68 -15.87
CA VAL A 99 -0.46 12.24 -16.18
C VAL A 99 -0.51 12.81 -17.60
N PRO A 100 -0.08 14.06 -17.85
CA PRO A 100 -0.08 14.62 -19.19
C PRO A 100 0.67 13.73 -20.20
N GLY A 101 -0.04 13.22 -21.20
CA GLY A 101 0.51 12.29 -22.20
C GLY A 101 0.87 10.90 -21.68
N GLY A 102 0.46 10.55 -20.45
CA GLY A 102 0.79 9.29 -19.78
C GLY A 102 -0.43 8.47 -19.37
N HIS A 103 -0.34 7.81 -18.23
CA HIS A 103 -1.39 6.96 -17.66
C HIS A 103 -2.41 7.76 -16.85
N SER A 104 -3.65 7.30 -16.87
CA SER A 104 -4.65 7.72 -15.87
C SER A 104 -4.41 6.98 -14.57
N TYR A 105 -4.91 7.52 -13.46
CA TYR A 105 -4.81 6.88 -12.16
C TYR A 105 -6.02 7.16 -11.28
N THR A 106 -6.29 6.23 -10.36
CA THR A 106 -7.23 6.38 -9.26
C THR A 106 -6.46 6.37 -7.94
N ARG A 107 -6.62 7.42 -7.14
CA ARG A 107 -6.07 7.55 -5.79
C ARG A 107 -7.20 7.50 -4.76
N SER A 108 -7.20 6.47 -3.92
CA SER A 108 -8.09 6.34 -2.77
C SER A 108 -7.36 6.75 -1.49
N VAL A 109 -7.87 7.75 -0.80
CA VAL A 109 -7.28 8.33 0.42
C VAL A 109 -8.14 7.96 1.62
N TYR A 110 -7.56 7.27 2.60
CA TYR A 110 -8.22 6.81 3.82
C TYR A 110 -7.78 7.68 5.00
N GLN A 111 -8.68 8.54 5.49
CA GLN A 111 -8.36 9.60 6.43
C GLN A 111 -9.44 9.76 7.52
N GLU A 112 -9.02 10.15 8.71
CA GLU A 112 -9.93 10.64 9.77
C GLU A 112 -10.01 12.16 9.74
N ASP A 113 -11.15 12.71 10.16
CA ASP A 113 -11.38 14.15 10.12
C ASP A 113 -10.31 14.92 10.92
N GLY A 114 -9.57 15.80 10.24
CA GLY A 114 -8.52 16.61 10.84
C GLY A 114 -7.16 15.91 11.03
N GLU A 115 -7.01 14.64 10.64
CA GLU A 115 -5.75 13.89 10.71
C GLU A 115 -5.07 13.77 9.34
N ALA A 116 -3.79 13.41 9.28
CA ALA A 116 -3.12 13.03 8.03
C ALA A 116 -3.70 11.70 7.46
N PRO A 117 -3.67 11.46 6.14
CA PRO A 117 -4.13 10.20 5.56
C PRO A 117 -3.45 8.98 6.17
N ILE A 118 -4.19 8.02 6.72
CA ILE A 118 -3.56 6.82 7.30
C ILE A 118 -3.19 5.81 6.20
N MET A 119 -3.96 5.75 5.11
CA MET A 119 -3.57 4.97 3.94
C MET A 119 -3.85 5.72 2.65
N GLU A 120 -3.04 5.44 1.64
CA GLU A 120 -3.29 5.80 0.26
C GLU A 120 -3.11 4.61 -0.66
N GLN A 121 -4.05 4.42 -1.58
CA GLN A 121 -3.96 3.41 -2.62
C GLN A 121 -4.03 4.09 -3.98
N TRP A 122 -3.04 3.81 -4.81
CA TRP A 122 -2.89 4.34 -6.16
C TRP A 122 -2.95 3.19 -7.16
N LEU A 123 -4.02 3.17 -7.95
CA LEU A 123 -4.17 2.27 -9.08
C LEU A 123 -3.83 3.04 -10.36
N VAL A 124 -2.77 2.62 -11.05
CA VAL A 124 -2.28 3.25 -12.28
C VAL A 124 -2.82 2.45 -13.47
N HIS A 125 -3.66 3.08 -14.28
CA HIS A 125 -4.40 2.41 -15.32
C HIS A 125 -3.54 2.21 -16.58
N GLY A 126 -3.48 0.97 -17.08
CA GLY A 126 -2.65 0.56 -18.21
C GLY A 126 -1.18 0.32 -17.86
N ALA A 127 -0.82 0.38 -16.58
CA ALA A 127 0.55 0.10 -16.13
C ALA A 127 0.72 -1.37 -15.75
N GLY A 128 1.86 -1.96 -16.11
CA GLY A 128 2.26 -3.32 -15.77
C GLY A 128 3.13 -3.40 -14.51
N HIS A 129 3.97 -4.44 -14.41
CA HIS A 129 4.93 -4.61 -13.31
C HIS A 129 6.16 -3.71 -13.49
N ALA A 130 5.98 -2.42 -13.28
CA ALA A 130 7.05 -1.43 -13.41
C ALA A 130 6.87 -0.31 -12.38
N TRP A 131 7.97 0.36 -12.06
CA TRP A 131 7.95 1.46 -11.13
C TRP A 131 7.28 2.70 -11.73
N SER A 132 6.23 3.19 -11.07
CA SER A 132 5.44 4.30 -11.60
C SER A 132 6.24 5.60 -11.59
N GLY A 133 6.30 6.25 -12.75
CA GLY A 133 7.12 7.43 -12.99
C GLY A 133 8.60 7.08 -13.18
N GLY A 134 9.48 8.00 -12.79
CA GLY A 134 10.91 7.84 -12.96
C GLY A 134 11.40 8.08 -14.39
N ASN A 135 12.66 7.73 -14.65
CA ASN A 135 13.31 7.96 -15.94
C ASN A 135 12.96 6.83 -16.93
N PRO A 136 12.27 7.10 -18.05
CA PRO A 136 11.82 6.07 -18.99
C PRO A 136 12.96 5.29 -19.66
N ASN A 137 14.20 5.75 -19.54
CA ASN A 137 15.38 5.05 -20.06
C ASN A 137 15.93 3.98 -19.09
N ILE A 138 15.35 3.84 -17.90
CA ILE A 138 15.75 2.84 -16.91
C ILE A 138 14.79 1.66 -16.98
N ALA A 139 15.34 0.45 -17.10
CA ALA A 139 14.55 -0.78 -17.09
C ALA A 139 13.68 -0.88 -15.83
N TRP A 140 12.49 -1.47 -15.97
CA TRP A 140 11.51 -1.67 -14.88
C TRP A 140 10.95 -0.37 -14.29
N THR A 141 11.03 0.74 -15.02
CA THR A 141 10.29 1.97 -14.71
C THR A 141 9.26 2.24 -15.80
N ASP A 142 8.20 2.95 -15.44
CA ASP A 142 7.15 3.39 -16.33
C ASP A 142 7.00 4.91 -16.20
N GLY A 143 7.80 5.63 -16.99
CA GLY A 143 7.79 7.09 -17.01
C GLY A 143 6.48 7.73 -17.46
N LYS A 144 5.48 6.95 -17.88
CA LYS A 144 4.12 7.45 -18.19
C LYS A 144 3.23 7.48 -16.94
N GLY A 145 3.61 6.79 -15.87
CA GLY A 145 2.87 6.76 -14.61
C GLY A 145 3.09 8.00 -13.74
N PRO A 146 2.25 8.20 -12.71
CA PRO A 146 2.50 9.22 -11.68
C PRO A 146 3.84 8.96 -10.98
N ASP A 147 4.48 10.00 -10.46
CA ASP A 147 5.75 9.88 -9.74
C ASP A 147 5.55 9.25 -8.36
N ALA A 148 5.63 7.91 -8.30
CA ALA A 148 5.42 7.15 -7.07
C ALA A 148 6.46 7.53 -6.00
N SER A 149 7.71 7.78 -6.38
CA SER A 149 8.77 8.15 -5.44
C SER A 149 8.47 9.48 -4.77
N ARG A 150 8.04 10.49 -5.54
CA ARG A 150 7.64 11.79 -5.01
C ARG A 150 6.43 11.68 -4.09
N GLU A 151 5.41 10.92 -4.46
CA GLU A 151 4.21 10.74 -3.65
C GLU A 151 4.48 9.95 -2.36
N MET A 152 5.34 8.95 -2.42
CA MET A 152 5.81 8.24 -1.22
C MET A 152 6.57 9.18 -0.28
N LEU A 153 7.46 10.02 -0.81
CA LEU A 153 8.17 11.02 0.01
C LEU A 153 7.21 12.03 0.64
N ARG A 154 6.24 12.56 -0.13
CA ARG A 154 5.19 13.43 0.43
C ARG A 154 4.49 12.76 1.59
N PHE A 155 4.02 11.52 1.39
CA PHE A 155 3.32 10.75 2.41
C PHE A 155 4.21 10.54 3.66
N PHE A 156 5.48 10.19 3.49
CA PHE A 156 6.40 10.01 4.63
C PHE A 156 6.62 11.30 5.43
N PHE A 157 6.66 12.46 4.77
CA PHE A 157 6.76 13.75 5.47
C PHE A 157 5.50 14.13 6.24
N GLU A 158 4.32 13.62 5.83
CA GLU A 158 3.07 13.75 6.57
C GLU A 158 3.02 12.82 7.81
N HIS A 159 3.91 11.83 7.89
CA HIS A 159 4.01 10.85 8.98
C HIS A 159 5.41 10.79 9.61
N PRO A 160 5.90 11.87 10.23
CA PRO A 160 7.16 11.81 10.96
C PRO A 160 7.03 10.84 12.14
N HIS A 161 8.10 10.09 12.43
CA HIS A 161 8.14 9.31 13.66
C HIS A 161 7.95 10.26 14.85
N PRO A 162 7.08 9.95 15.82
CA PRO A 162 7.03 10.71 17.07
C PRO A 162 8.44 10.69 17.65
N LYS A 163 9.09 11.85 17.75
CA LYS A 163 10.35 11.93 18.49
C LYS A 163 10.03 11.47 19.91
N GLY A 164 10.80 10.53 20.43
CA GLY A 164 10.78 10.19 21.86
C GLY A 164 11.18 11.39 22.70
#